data_AF-A0A965NRX2-F1
#
_entry.id   AF-A0A965NRX2-F1
#
_cell.length_a   1.000
_cell.length_b   1.000
_cell.length_c   1.000
_cell.angle_alpha   90.00
_cell.angle_beta   90.00
_cell.angle_gamma   90.00
#
_symmetry.space_group_name_H-M   'P 1'
#
loop_
_entity.id
_entity.type
_entity.pdbx_description
1 polymer ?
#
loop_
_entity_poly.entity_id
_entity_poly.type
_entity_poly.pdbx_seq_one_letter_code
_entity_poly.pdbx_strand_id
1 'polypeptide(L)'
;MALDTVAIAQTTPDTKQPFAELGLKPDEYARIKEILNRRPTSSELAMYSVMWSEHCSYKSSKVHLKQFGEKAPHSDALLVGIGENAGVVDVGQGYAVTFKIESHNHPSF
;
A
#
# COMPACT_ATOMS: atom_id res chain seq x y z
N MET A 1 -14.64 -7.65 -26.23
CA MET A 1 -14.88 -7.54 -24.77
C MET A 1 -15.54 -6.20 -24.51
N ALA A 2 -16.69 -6.16 -23.84
CA ALA A 2 -17.25 -4.91 -23.35
C ALA A 2 -16.42 -4.42 -22.16
N LEU A 3 -16.23 -3.10 -22.04
CA LEU A 3 -15.52 -2.50 -20.90
C LEU A 3 -16.37 -2.68 -19.63
N ASP A 4 -15.76 -3.10 -18.53
CA ASP A 4 -16.42 -3.14 -17.22
C ASP A 4 -16.40 -1.74 -16.60
N THR A 5 -17.47 -0.98 -16.82
CA THR A 5 -17.60 0.40 -16.35
C THR A 5 -18.27 0.46 -14.98
N VAL A 6 -18.18 1.61 -14.32
CA VAL A 6 -18.88 1.87 -13.05
C VAL A 6 -20.39 1.63 -13.17
N ALA A 7 -21.01 2.06 -14.28
CA ALA A 7 -22.45 1.86 -14.51
C ALA A 7 -22.82 0.37 -14.58
N ILE A 8 -22.01 -0.43 -15.28
CA ILE A 8 -22.20 -1.88 -15.36
C ILE A 8 -22.00 -2.50 -13.97
N ALA A 9 -20.97 -2.09 -13.24
CA ALA A 9 -20.68 -2.60 -11.89
C ALA A 9 -21.81 -2.35 -10.89
N GLN A 10 -22.55 -1.24 -11.02
CA GLN A 10 -23.73 -0.96 -10.20
C GLN A 10 -24.91 -1.90 -10.51
N THR A 11 -25.14 -2.22 -11.79
CA THR A 11 -26.28 -3.04 -12.21
C THR A 11 -25.98 -4.54 -12.21
N THR A 12 -24.75 -4.95 -11.91
CA THR A 12 -24.32 -6.36 -11.94
C THR A 12 -23.60 -6.78 -10.64
N PRO A 13 -24.24 -6.66 -9.47
CA PRO A 13 -23.58 -6.84 -8.17
C PRO A 13 -23.02 -8.26 -7.92
N ASP A 14 -23.58 -9.27 -8.60
CA ASP A 14 -23.28 -10.69 -8.42
C ASP A 14 -22.32 -11.26 -9.48
N THR A 15 -21.81 -10.41 -10.39
CA THR A 15 -20.79 -10.83 -11.36
C THR A 15 -19.56 -11.32 -10.61
N LYS A 16 -19.16 -12.57 -10.89
CA LYS A 16 -17.95 -13.17 -10.32
C LYS A 16 -16.71 -12.41 -10.81
N GLN A 17 -15.80 -12.14 -9.88
CA GLN A 17 -14.52 -11.47 -10.17
C GLN A 17 -13.35 -12.30 -9.62
N PRO A 18 -12.19 -12.33 -10.30
CA PRO A 18 -11.06 -13.18 -9.94
C PRO A 18 -10.18 -12.58 -8.82
N PHE A 19 -10.78 -12.10 -7.73
CA PHE A 19 -10.03 -11.41 -6.66
C PHE A 19 -8.99 -12.31 -5.98
N ALA A 20 -9.29 -13.60 -5.81
CA ALA A 20 -8.36 -14.56 -5.19
C ALA A 20 -7.13 -14.82 -6.06
N GLU A 21 -7.32 -14.89 -7.39
CA GLU A 21 -6.22 -15.03 -8.35
C GLU A 21 -5.32 -13.79 -8.39
N LEU A 22 -5.88 -12.62 -8.02
CA LEU A 22 -5.14 -11.37 -7.84
C LEU A 22 -4.48 -11.24 -6.46
N GLY A 23 -4.57 -12.27 -5.60
CA GLY A 23 -3.93 -12.29 -4.28
C GLY A 23 -4.69 -11.56 -3.16
N LEU A 24 -5.94 -11.17 -3.40
CA LEU A 24 -6.82 -10.61 -2.36
C LEU A 24 -7.49 -11.71 -1.55
N LYS A 25 -7.60 -11.49 -0.25
CA LYS A 25 -8.40 -12.34 0.63
C LYS A 25 -9.90 -12.03 0.50
N PRO A 26 -10.80 -12.96 0.88
CA PRO A 26 -12.24 -12.73 0.80
C PRO A 26 -12.74 -11.52 1.60
N ASP A 27 -12.15 -11.24 2.77
CA ASP A 27 -12.45 -10.09 3.61
C ASP A 27 -11.96 -8.78 2.99
N GLU A 28 -10.80 -8.78 2.34
CA GLU A 28 -10.29 -7.62 1.59
C GLU A 28 -11.23 -7.28 0.42
N TYR A 29 -11.69 -8.28 -0.34
CA TYR A 29 -12.67 -8.08 -1.40
C TYR A 29 -14.02 -7.56 -0.88
N ALA A 30 -14.52 -8.12 0.22
CA ALA A 30 -15.73 -7.63 0.87
C ALA A 30 -15.57 -6.16 1.29
N ARG A 31 -14.43 -5.79 1.86
CA ARG A 31 -14.13 -4.41 2.27
C ARG A 31 -14.07 -3.44 1.09
N ILE A 32 -13.53 -3.86 -0.06
CA ILE A 32 -13.58 -3.07 -1.30
C ILE A 32 -15.03 -2.79 -1.69
N LYS A 33 -15.91 -3.80 -1.63
CA LYS A 33 -17.33 -3.61 -1.94
C LYS A 33 -18.02 -2.63 -0.99
N GLU A 34 -17.68 -2.67 0.30
CA GLU A 34 -18.17 -1.73 1.30
C GLU A 34 -17.73 -0.29 1.01
N ILE A 35 -16.44 -0.09 0.69
CA ILE A 35 -15.88 1.24 0.40
C ILE A 35 -16.53 1.85 -0.85
N LEU A 36 -16.73 1.04 -1.89
CA LEU A 36 -17.30 1.51 -3.16
C LEU A 36 -18.84 1.54 -3.17
N ASN A 37 -19.48 0.87 -2.20
CA ASN A 37 -20.92 0.62 -2.16
C ASN A 37 -21.47 -0.09 -3.43
N ARG A 38 -20.64 -0.96 -4.03
CA ARG A 38 -20.93 -1.81 -5.21
C ARG A 38 -19.77 -2.79 -5.40
N ARG A 39 -19.85 -3.71 -6.37
CA ARG A 39 -18.63 -4.42 -6.80
C ARG A 39 -17.65 -3.44 -7.48
N PRO A 40 -16.33 -3.66 -7.37
CA PRO A 40 -15.35 -2.90 -8.17
C PRO A 40 -15.50 -3.24 -9.66
N THR A 41 -15.04 -2.35 -10.53
CA THR A 41 -14.74 -2.72 -11.92
C THR A 41 -13.50 -3.61 -11.97
N SER A 42 -13.26 -4.30 -13.08
CA SER A 42 -12.01 -5.08 -13.26
C SER A 42 -10.75 -4.23 -13.06
N SER A 43 -10.73 -2.97 -13.51
CA SER A 43 -9.58 -2.07 -13.34
C SER A 43 -9.42 -1.61 -11.89
N GLU A 44 -10.52 -1.29 -11.20
CA GLU A 44 -10.48 -0.96 -9.78
C GLU A 44 -10.00 -2.15 -8.96
N LEU A 45 -10.49 -3.35 -9.24
CA LEU A 45 -10.09 -4.57 -8.55
C LEU A 45 -8.58 -4.83 -8.69
N ALA A 46 -8.04 -4.69 -9.91
CA ALA A 46 -6.61 -4.83 -10.16
C ALA A 46 -5.78 -3.74 -9.43
N MET A 47 -6.30 -2.52 -9.33
CA MET A 47 -5.63 -1.45 -8.57
C MET A 47 -5.61 -1.76 -7.07
N TYR A 48 -6.74 -2.17 -6.50
CA TYR A 48 -6.82 -2.58 -5.09
C TYR A 48 -5.89 -3.75 -4.79
N SER A 49 -5.81 -4.76 -5.67
CA SER A 49 -4.96 -5.94 -5.44
C SER A 49 -3.49 -5.57 -5.34
N VAL A 50 -3.00 -4.65 -6.18
CA VAL A 50 -1.62 -4.16 -6.11
C VAL A 50 -1.41 -3.29 -4.87
N MET A 51 -2.28 -2.29 -4.65
CA MET A 51 -2.11 -1.33 -3.56
C MET A 51 -2.25 -1.96 -2.16
N TRP A 52 -3.03 -3.04 -2.04
CA TRP A 52 -3.21 -3.77 -0.77
C TRP A 52 -2.32 -5.01 -0.67
N SER A 53 -1.43 -5.24 -1.63
CA SER A 53 -0.38 -6.24 -1.52
C SER A 53 0.54 -5.95 -0.33
N GLU A 54 1.25 -6.96 0.18
CA GLU A 54 2.24 -6.73 1.26
C GLU A 54 3.32 -5.74 0.84
N HIS A 55 3.77 -5.81 -0.43
CA HIS A 55 4.82 -4.96 -0.96
C HIS A 55 4.48 -3.47 -0.89
N CYS A 56 3.24 -3.09 -1.22
CA CYS A 56 2.82 -1.69 -1.19
C CYS A 56 2.31 -1.24 0.18
N SER A 57 1.55 -2.11 0.87
CA SER A 57 0.83 -1.71 2.09
C SER A 57 1.61 -1.94 3.39
N TYR A 58 2.65 -2.80 3.35
CA TYR A 58 3.36 -3.26 4.53
C TYR A 58 2.41 -3.84 5.59
N LYS A 59 1.28 -4.43 5.19
CA LYS A 59 0.17 -4.76 6.10
C LYS A 59 0.57 -5.70 7.24
N SER A 60 1.51 -6.61 7.02
CA SER A 60 2.06 -7.47 8.08
C SER A 60 3.17 -6.80 8.89
N SER A 61 4.04 -6.04 8.22
CA SER A 61 5.25 -5.49 8.83
C SER A 61 5.05 -4.14 9.53
N LYS A 62 4.08 -3.33 9.10
CA LYS A 62 3.80 -1.99 9.61
C LYS A 62 3.58 -1.96 11.13
N VAL A 63 2.88 -2.95 11.68
CA VAL A 63 2.63 -3.04 13.13
C VAL A 63 3.93 -3.21 13.93
N HIS A 64 4.91 -3.89 13.36
CA HIS A 64 6.22 -4.09 13.98
C HIS A 64 7.13 -2.89 13.76
N LEU A 65 7.09 -2.27 12.58
CA LEU A 65 7.95 -1.14 12.22
C LEU A 65 7.54 0.17 12.90
N LYS A 66 6.26 0.33 13.25
CA LYS A 66 5.75 1.54 13.94
C LYS A 66 6.53 1.89 15.21
N GLN A 67 7.02 0.87 15.92
CA GLN A 67 7.78 1.07 17.16
C GLN A 67 9.06 1.88 16.95
N PHE A 68 9.67 1.87 15.76
CA PHE A 68 10.87 2.66 15.48
C PHE A 68 10.58 4.15 15.49
N GLY A 69 9.40 4.56 15.01
CA GLY A 69 8.95 5.95 15.13
C GLY A 69 8.55 6.30 16.56
N GLU A 70 7.84 5.39 17.25
CA GLU A 70 7.34 5.64 18.61
C GLU A 70 8.45 5.69 19.68
N LYS A 71 9.53 4.90 19.49
CA LYS A 71 10.66 4.80 20.44
C LYS A 71 11.89 5.58 19.98
N ALA A 72 11.80 6.34 18.88
CA ALA A 72 12.93 7.10 18.39
C ALA A 72 13.40 8.11 19.46
N PRO A 73 14.71 8.15 19.80
CA PRO A 73 15.22 9.25 20.62
C PRO A 73 15.11 10.56 19.84
N HIS A 74 14.89 11.65 20.57
CA HIS A 74 14.93 12.97 19.96
C HIS A 74 16.33 13.27 19.38
N SER A 75 16.36 13.84 18.17
CA SER A 75 17.59 14.17 17.47
C SER A 75 17.37 15.40 16.57
N ASP A 76 18.16 16.45 16.79
CA ASP A 76 18.16 17.64 15.94
C ASP A 76 18.81 17.37 14.56
N ALA A 77 19.56 16.27 14.44
CA ALA A 77 20.20 15.90 13.19
C ALA A 77 19.23 15.26 12.19
N LEU A 78 18.08 14.75 12.62
CA LEU A 78 17.11 14.14 11.71
C LEU A 78 16.19 15.21 11.12
N LEU A 79 16.48 15.63 9.88
CA LEU A 79 15.69 16.65 9.18
C LEU A 79 14.40 16.08 8.60
N VAL A 80 14.44 14.83 8.11
CA VAL A 80 13.28 14.13 7.53
C VAL A 80 13.30 12.66 7.97
N GLY A 81 12.20 12.22 8.58
CA GLY A 81 12.04 10.88 9.15
C GLY A 81 11.12 9.94 8.37
N ILE A 82 10.57 8.95 9.09
CA ILE A 82 9.66 7.93 8.53
C ILE A 82 8.42 8.61 7.95
N GLY A 83 8.06 8.25 6.71
CA GLY A 83 6.89 8.74 6.00
C GLY A 83 7.21 9.32 4.62
N GLU A 84 8.46 9.75 4.42
CA GLU A 84 8.95 10.27 3.16
C GLU A 84 9.70 9.21 2.33
N ASN A 85 10.01 9.55 1.08
CA ASN A 85 10.70 8.65 0.15
C ASN A 85 12.12 8.25 0.60
N ALA A 86 12.79 9.09 1.38
CA ALA A 86 14.12 8.85 1.92
C ALA A 86 14.32 9.63 3.24
N GLY A 87 15.22 9.14 4.10
CA GLY A 87 15.61 9.87 5.31
C GLY A 87 16.66 10.93 5.00
N VAL A 88 16.61 12.05 5.71
CA VAL A 88 17.57 13.17 5.55
C VAL A 88 18.19 13.53 6.88
N VAL A 89 19.51 13.61 6.92
CA VAL A 89 20.30 13.88 8.12
C VAL A 89 21.19 15.10 7.91
N ASP A 90 21.18 16.04 8.86
CA ASP A 90 22.14 17.14 8.95
C ASP A 90 23.51 16.60 9.38
N VAL A 91 24.54 16.93 8.60
CA VAL A 91 25.94 16.54 8.87
C VAL A 91 26.82 17.75 9.21
N GLY A 92 26.22 18.91 9.41
CA GLY A 92 26.85 20.17 9.76
C GLY A 92 27.30 20.99 8.55
N GLN A 93 27.80 22.20 8.82
CA GLN A 93 28.32 23.13 7.80
C GLN A 93 27.31 23.51 6.72
N GLY A 94 26.01 23.39 7.00
CA GLY A 94 24.94 23.64 6.03
C GLY A 94 24.72 22.51 5.02
N TYR A 95 25.30 21.32 5.25
CA TYR A 95 25.11 20.14 4.41
C TYR A 95 24.14 19.14 5.02
N ALA A 96 23.38 18.48 4.14
CA ALA A 96 22.53 17.37 4.49
C ALA A 96 22.82 16.16 3.60
N VAL A 97 22.68 14.96 4.15
CA VAL A 97 22.81 13.69 3.42
C VAL A 97 21.45 13.02 3.36
N THR A 98 21.07 12.58 2.16
CA THR A 98 19.87 11.78 1.91
C THR A 98 20.26 10.35 1.54
N PHE A 99 19.60 9.36 2.11
CA PHE A 99 19.81 7.97 1.74
C PHE A 99 18.57 7.10 2.00
N LYS A 100 18.49 6.00 1.22
CA LYS A 100 17.46 4.98 1.30
C LYS A 100 18.07 3.64 0.94
N ILE A 101 17.55 2.57 1.54
CA ILE A 101 17.84 1.20 1.15
C ILE A 101 16.56 0.54 0.64
N GLU A 102 16.66 -0.15 -0.49
CA GLU A 102 15.60 -0.96 -1.08
C GLU A 102 16.13 -2.35 -1.40
N SER A 103 15.23 -3.32 -1.53
CA SER A 103 15.56 -4.65 -2.04
C SER A 103 14.77 -4.92 -3.32
N HIS A 104 15.41 -5.62 -4.25
CA HIS A 104 14.78 -6.16 -5.46
C HIS A 104 14.65 -7.68 -5.40
N ASN A 105 14.47 -8.21 -4.19
CA ASN A 105 14.18 -9.61 -4.02
C ASN A 105 12.73 -9.87 -4.39
N HIS A 106 12.46 -11.01 -5.03
CA HIS A 106 11.08 -11.47 -5.12
C HIS A 106 10.53 -11.59 -3.68
N PRO A 107 9.36 -11.03 -3.36
CA PRO A 107 8.76 -11.23 -2.05
C PRO A 107 8.71 -12.73 -1.79
N SER A 108 9.50 -13.15 -0.81
CA SER A 108 9.63 -14.55 -0.40
C SER A 108 8.71 -14.66 0.80
N PHE A 109 7.44 -15.03 0.59
CA PHE A 109 6.48 -15.63 1.55
C PHE A 109 5.09 -15.66 0.91
#